data_AF-A0A970IIU4-F1
#
_entry.id   AF-A0A970IIU4-F1
#
_cell.length_a   1.000
_cell.length_b   1.000
_cell.length_c   1.000
_cell.angle_alpha   90.00
_cell.angle_beta   90.00
_cell.angle_gamma   90.00
#
_symmetry.space_group_name_H-M   'P 1'
#
loop_
_entity.id
_entity.type
_entity.pdbx_description
1 polymer ?
#
loop_
_entity_poly.entity_id
_entity_poly.type
_entity_poly.pdbx_seq_one_letter_code
_entity_poly.pdbx_strand_id
1 'polypeptide(L)'
;MNAGKEKEKVRWISFVFGCVAGIAPWIVILLNAFGNSDPAEIPWFVIAIAASYFVFFNLFPINMVLQYKRVGRWADYKYGERGYIVLSLVAKTVLAWLVFAGVMQP
;
A
#
# COMPACT_ATOMS: atom_id res chain seq x y z
N MET A 1 5.56 -6.61 -20.54
CA MET A 1 6.44 -5.64 -19.87
C MET A 1 6.52 -4.36 -20.72
N ASN A 2 6.20 -3.19 -20.16
CA ASN A 2 6.01 -1.93 -20.90
C ASN A 2 7.34 -1.18 -21.17
N ALA A 3 8.44 -1.90 -21.41
CA ALA A 3 9.71 -1.28 -21.75
C ALA A 3 9.62 -0.63 -23.15
N GLY A 4 9.85 0.69 -23.24
CA GLY A 4 10.08 1.41 -24.50
C GLY A 4 8.86 1.94 -25.27
N LYS A 5 7.66 2.03 -24.69
CA LYS A 5 6.47 2.55 -25.41
C LYS A 5 6.16 4.02 -25.07
N GLU A 6 5.85 4.83 -26.09
CA GLU A 6 5.35 6.20 -25.97
C GLU A 6 4.11 6.28 -25.06
N LYS A 7 3.89 7.47 -24.47
CA LYS A 7 2.88 7.78 -23.43
C LYS A 7 1.48 7.21 -23.71
N GLU A 8 1.13 7.02 -24.98
CA GLU A 8 -0.17 6.53 -25.45
C GLU A 8 -0.35 4.99 -25.32
N LYS A 9 0.74 4.22 -25.26
CA LYS A 9 0.70 2.74 -25.23
C LYS A 9 1.12 2.13 -23.88
N VAL A 10 0.96 2.88 -22.78
CA VAL A 10 1.09 2.30 -21.44
C VAL A 10 -0.10 1.35 -21.23
N ARG A 11 0.17 0.04 -21.21
CA ARG A 11 -0.88 -0.93 -20.86
C ARG A 11 -1.12 -0.88 -19.36
N TRP A 12 -2.20 -0.22 -18.98
CA TRP A 12 -2.71 -0.16 -17.61
C TRP A 12 -3.28 -1.50 -17.13
N ILE A 13 -3.47 -2.49 -18.01
CA ILE A 13 -3.98 -3.82 -17.66
C ILE A 13 -3.15 -4.48 -16.54
N SER A 14 -1.82 -4.34 -16.57
CA SER A 14 -0.95 -4.90 -15.53
C SER A 14 -1.07 -4.16 -14.19
N PHE A 15 -1.36 -2.86 -14.23
CA PHE A 15 -1.61 -2.05 -13.04
C PHE A 15 -2.97 -2.41 -12.42
N VAL A 16 -4.03 -2.49 -13.24
CA VAL A 16 -5.38 -2.90 -12.79
C VAL A 16 -5.34 -4.30 -12.20
N PHE A 17 -4.69 -5.25 -12.89
CA PHE A 17 -4.52 -6.61 -12.38
C PHE A 17 -3.75 -6.63 -11.05
N GLY A 18 -2.70 -5.83 -10.92
CA GLY A 18 -1.97 -5.65 -9.66
C GLY A 18 -2.84 -5.07 -8.54
N CYS A 19 -3.72 -4.12 -8.84
CA CYS A 19 -4.65 -3.55 -7.85
C CYS A 19 -5.70 -4.58 -7.40
N VAL A 20 -6.26 -5.37 -8.32
CA VAL A 20 -7.22 -6.44 -7.99
C VAL A 20 -6.55 -7.56 -7.18
N ALA A 21 -5.37 -8.00 -7.60
CA ALA A 21 -4.59 -8.97 -6.81
C ALA A 21 -4.21 -8.39 -5.43
N GLY A 22 -3.94 -7.10 -5.37
CA GLY A 22 -3.60 -6.38 -4.15
C GLY A 22 -4.76 -6.23 -3.17
N ILE A 23 -6.00 -6.08 -3.65
CA ILE A 23 -7.18 -5.92 -2.78
C ILE A 23 -7.69 -7.26 -2.23
N ALA A 24 -7.39 -8.39 -2.89
CA ALA A 24 -7.87 -9.70 -2.46
C ALA A 24 -7.44 -10.08 -1.02
N PRO A 25 -6.18 -9.92 -0.59
CA PRO A 25 -5.80 -10.13 0.81
C PRO A 25 -6.56 -9.24 1.80
N TRP A 26 -6.85 -7.99 1.43
CA TRP A 26 -7.61 -7.07 2.28
C TRP A 26 -9.05 -7.54 2.49
N ILE A 27 -9.69 -8.07 1.44
CA ILE A 27 -11.02 -8.66 1.54
C ILE A 27 -10.99 -9.85 2.50
N VAL A 28 -9.98 -10.71 2.43
CA VAL A 28 -9.83 -11.85 3.36
C VAL A 28 -9.66 -11.39 4.80
N ILE A 29 -8.84 -10.35 5.06
CA ILE A 29 -8.66 -9.79 6.40
C ILE A 29 -9.97 -9.21 6.93
N LEU A 30 -10.71 -8.45 6.12
CA LEU A 30 -12.00 -7.88 6.51
C LEU A 30 -13.04 -8.97 6.79
N LEU A 31 -13.10 -10.01 5.96
CA LEU A 31 -14.00 -11.15 6.19
C LEU A 31 -13.65 -11.91 7.48
N ASN A 32 -12.36 -12.07 7.80
CA ASN A 32 -11.96 -12.69 9.07
C ASN A 32 -12.26 -11.78 10.27
N ALA A 33 -11.99 -10.48 10.15
CA ALA A 33 -12.21 -9.51 11.22
C ALA A 33 -13.70 -9.27 11.53
N PHE A 34 -14.57 -9.26 10.51
CA PHE A 34 -15.99 -8.94 10.66
C PHE A 34 -16.95 -10.13 10.48
N GLY A 35 -16.46 -11.29 10.03
CA GLY A 35 -17.31 -12.43 9.70
C GLY A 35 -17.78 -13.26 10.90
N ASN A 36 -17.03 -13.25 12.01
CA ASN A 36 -17.38 -14.00 13.24
C ASN A 36 -16.83 -13.39 14.54
N SER A 37 -16.06 -12.30 14.49
CA SER A 37 -15.44 -11.71 15.69
C SER A 37 -16.25 -10.51 16.16
N ASP A 38 -16.49 -10.43 17.48
CA ASP A 38 -17.02 -9.22 18.08
C ASP A 38 -15.97 -8.10 17.90
N PRO A 39 -16.29 -6.95 17.29
CA PRO A 39 -15.34 -5.85 17.11
C PRO A 39 -14.69 -5.38 18.41
N ALA A 40 -15.32 -5.66 19.56
CA ALA A 40 -14.79 -5.36 20.88
C ALA A 40 -13.65 -6.30 21.32
N GLU A 41 -13.55 -7.51 20.76
CA GLU A 41 -12.47 -8.47 21.07
C GLU A 41 -11.19 -8.21 20.27
N ILE A 42 -11.27 -7.41 19.20
CA ILE A 42 -10.10 -7.10 18.37
C ILE A 42 -9.24 -6.05 19.08
N PRO A 43 -7.97 -6.37 19.42
CA PRO A 43 -7.11 -5.39 20.06
C PRO A 43 -6.93 -4.16 19.15
N TRP A 44 -6.98 -2.98 19.76
CA TRP A 44 -6.89 -1.70 19.03
C TRP A 44 -5.65 -1.60 18.13
N PHE A 45 -4.52 -2.21 18.53
CA PHE A 45 -3.28 -2.18 17.77
C PHE A 45 -3.38 -2.99 16.46
N VAL A 46 -4.20 -4.05 16.42
CA VAL A 46 -4.44 -4.84 15.20
C VAL A 46 -5.19 -3.99 14.18
N ILE A 47 -6.20 -3.25 14.63
CA ILE A 47 -6.95 -2.31 13.80
C ILE A 47 -6.03 -1.18 13.31
N ALA A 48 -5.18 -0.65 14.18
CA ALA A 48 -4.21 0.39 13.82
C ALA A 48 -3.18 -0.09 12.79
N ILE A 49 -2.67 -1.32 12.92
CA ILE A 49 -1.77 -1.96 11.96
C ILE A 49 -2.48 -2.15 10.62
N ALA A 50 -3.70 -2.71 10.62
CA ALA A 50 -4.46 -2.94 9.40
C ALA A 50 -4.77 -1.63 8.67
N ALA A 51 -5.26 -0.61 9.39
CA ALA A 51 -5.58 0.70 8.81
C ALA A 51 -4.35 1.43 8.28
N SER A 52 -3.26 1.50 9.05
CA SER A 52 -2.03 2.15 8.60
C SER A 52 -1.43 1.44 7.39
N TYR A 53 -1.37 0.11 7.40
CA TYR A 53 -0.87 -0.66 6.28
C TYR A 53 -1.76 -0.51 5.03
N PHE A 54 -3.07 -0.37 5.20
CA PHE A 54 -3.99 -0.10 4.10
C PHE A 54 -3.70 1.25 3.44
N VAL A 55 -3.46 2.29 4.26
CA VAL A 55 -3.08 3.62 3.77
C VAL A 55 -1.74 3.55 3.02
N PHE A 56 -0.71 2.93 3.60
CA PHE A 56 0.57 2.76 2.91
C PHE A 56 0.42 1.99 1.60
N PHE A 57 -0.35 0.90 1.62
CA PHE A 57 -0.61 0.07 0.45
C PHE A 57 -1.26 0.85 -0.69
N ASN A 58 -2.15 1.81 -0.40
CA ASN A 58 -2.75 2.68 -1.41
C ASN A 58 -1.78 3.76 -1.93
N LEU A 59 -0.83 4.23 -1.11
CA LEU A 59 0.16 5.22 -1.52
C LEU A 59 1.17 4.68 -2.55
N PHE A 60 1.49 3.38 -2.53
CA PHE A 60 2.38 2.74 -3.52
C PHE A 60 1.87 2.84 -4.97
N PRO A 61 0.64 2.39 -5.30
CA PRO A 61 0.08 2.52 -6.64
C PRO A 61 -0.18 3.98 -7.01
N ILE A 62 -0.54 4.86 -6.06
CA ILE A 62 -0.66 6.30 -6.33
C ILE A 62 0.68 6.86 -6.82
N ASN A 63 1.79 6.58 -6.12
CA ASN A 63 3.12 7.01 -6.56
C ASN A 63 3.47 6.45 -7.95
N MET A 64 3.10 5.19 -8.23
CA MET A 64 3.25 4.57 -9.56
C MET A 64 2.48 5.35 -10.63
N VAL A 65 1.20 5.66 -10.38
CA VAL A 65 0.33 6.37 -11.33
C VAL A 65 0.88 7.76 -11.62
N LEU A 66 1.34 8.50 -10.60
CA LEU A 66 1.96 9.81 -10.77
C LEU A 66 3.24 9.73 -11.61
N GLN A 67 4.08 8.71 -11.37
CA GLN A 67 5.30 8.46 -12.13
C GLN A 67 5.01 8.07 -13.59
N TYR A 68 4.02 7.20 -13.84
CA TYR A 68 3.62 6.80 -15.20
C TYR A 68 2.98 7.95 -15.97
N LYS A 69 2.14 8.76 -15.32
CA LYS A 69 1.55 9.96 -15.93
C LYS A 69 2.53 11.12 -16.05
N ARG A 70 3.75 11.01 -15.49
CA ARG A 70 4.79 12.04 -15.50
C ARG A 70 4.25 13.42 -15.09
N VAL A 71 3.45 13.47 -14.04
CA VAL A 71 2.78 14.72 -13.60
C VAL A 71 3.79 15.58 -12.84
N GLY A 72 4.11 16.77 -13.35
CA GLY A 72 4.99 17.74 -12.68
C GLY A 72 6.36 17.16 -12.31
N ARG A 73 6.71 17.18 -11.02
CA ARG A 73 7.99 16.67 -10.48
C ARG A 73 8.17 15.15 -10.65
N TRP A 74 7.09 14.40 -10.86
CA TRP A 74 7.13 12.96 -11.14
C TRP A 74 7.45 12.64 -12.61
N ALA A 75 7.68 13.67 -13.45
CA ALA A 75 8.28 13.47 -14.76
C ALA A 75 9.71 12.91 -14.66
N ASP A 76 10.43 13.25 -13.58
CA ASP A 76 11.74 12.71 -13.29
C ASP A 76 11.65 11.36 -12.58
N TYR A 77 12.15 10.31 -13.23
CA TYR A 77 12.17 8.95 -12.68
C TYR A 77 12.86 8.88 -11.31
N LYS A 78 13.96 9.63 -11.13
CA LYS A 78 14.72 9.71 -9.87
C LYS A 78 13.85 10.20 -8.70
N TYR A 79 12.87 11.06 -8.96
CA TYR A 79 11.97 11.56 -7.93
C TYR A 79 10.95 10.49 -7.51
N GLY A 80 10.37 9.77 -8.49
CA GLY A 80 9.48 8.65 -8.23
C GLY A 80 10.14 7.51 -7.45
N GLU A 81 11.39 7.18 -7.80
CA GLU A 81 12.20 6.16 -7.11
C GLU A 81 12.51 6.54 -5.66
N ARG A 82 12.91 7.79 -5.39
CA ARG A 82 13.07 8.30 -4.02
C ARG A 82 11.76 8.22 -3.24
N GLY A 83 10.63 8.51 -3.89
CA GLY A 83 9.30 8.35 -3.30
C GLY A 83 9.05 6.91 -2.84
N TYR A 84 9.38 5.91 -3.65
CA TYR A 84 9.27 4.50 -3.26
C TYR A 84 10.17 4.13 -2.08
N ILE A 85 11.41 4.61 -2.07
CA ILE A 85 12.35 4.35 -0.97
C ILE A 85 11.80 4.91 0.33
N VAL A 86 11.41 6.19 0.35
CA VAL A 86 10.86 6.85 1.55
C VAL A 86 9.57 6.17 2.00
N LEU A 87 8.65 5.89 1.07
CA LEU A 87 7.38 5.24 1.41
C LEU A 87 7.59 3.85 2.00
N SER A 88 8.53 3.06 1.45
CA SER A 88 8.89 1.73 1.97
C SER A 88 9.53 1.80 3.35
N LEU A 89 10.42 2.77 3.57
CA LEU A 89 11.06 2.99 4.86
C LEU A 89 10.03 3.36 5.92
N VAL A 90 9.20 4.37 5.65
CA VAL A 90 8.16 4.82 6.58
C VAL A 90 7.14 3.71 6.86
N ALA A 91 6.66 2.99 5.84
CA ALA A 91 5.71 1.90 6.03
C ALA A 91 6.27 0.80 6.93
N LYS A 92 7.51 0.34 6.69
CA LYS A 92 8.15 -0.69 7.52
C LYS A 92 8.43 -0.20 8.93
N THR A 93 8.88 1.03 9.09
CA THR A 93 9.16 1.61 10.41
C THR A 93 7.88 1.75 11.23
N VAL A 94 6.79 2.30 10.65
CA VAL A 94 5.50 2.42 11.34
C VAL A 94 4.94 1.05 11.73
N LEU A 95 5.01 0.06 10.83
CA LEU A 95 4.62 -1.31 11.14
C LEU A 95 5.42 -1.89 12.31
N ALA A 96 6.75 -1.76 12.29
CA ALA A 96 7.61 -2.29 13.33
C ALA A 96 7.27 -1.69 14.70
N TRP A 97 7.08 -0.36 14.77
CA TRP A 97 6.72 0.31 16.01
C TRP A 97 5.30 -0.05 16.49
N LEU A 98 4.32 -0.15 15.60
CA LEU A 98 2.95 -0.53 15.98
C LEU A 98 2.88 -1.98 16.48
N VAL A 99 3.59 -2.91 15.84
CA VAL A 99 3.66 -4.31 16.29
C VAL A 99 4.40 -4.41 17.62
N PHE A 100 5.55 -3.73 17.75
CA PHE A 100 6.32 -3.74 18.99
C PHE A 100 5.53 -3.16 20.17
N ALA A 101 4.90 -1.99 19.97
CA ALA A 101 4.10 -1.34 20.99
C ALA A 101 2.84 -2.15 21.35
N GLY A 102 2.18 -2.78 20.37
CA GLY A 102 0.98 -3.59 20.59
C GLY A 102 1.25 -4.91 21.32
N VAL A 103 2.32 -5.61 20.94
CA VAL A 103 2.69 -6.90 21.55
C VAL A 103 3.29 -6.75 22.95
N MET A 104 3.97 -5.63 23.23
CA MET A 104 4.55 -5.37 24.55
C MET A 104 3.61 -4.60 25.50
N GLN A 105 2.30 -4.54 25.22
CA GLN A 105 1.35 -4.06 26.23
C GLN A 105 1.26 -5.08 27.38
N PRO A 106 1.32 -4.62 28.65
CA PRO A 106 1.22 -5.49 29.82
C PRO A 106 -0.14 -6.17 29.96
#